data_AF-A0A7X0ZH62-F1
#
_entry.id   AF-A0A7X0ZH62-F1
#
_cell.length_a   1.000
_cell.length_b   1.000
_cell.length_c   1.000
_cell.angle_alpha   90.00
_cell.angle_beta   90.00
_cell.angle_gamma   90.00
#
_symmetry.space_group_name_H-M   'P 1'
#
loop_
_entity.id
_entity.type
_entity.pdbx_description
1 polymer ?
#
loop_
_entity_poly.entity_id
_entity_poly.type
_entity_poly.pdbx_seq_one_letter_code
_entity_poly.pdbx_strand_id
1 'polypeptide(L)' 'MKKIIKITLIVLFLLFLLDNIWMMVQTKQGLDLPIWLQIVFLLVYIISAITTYKGKWFGFFASFLMGIGIMLVSIIVSL' A
#
# COMPACT_ATOMS: atom_id res chain seq x y z
N MET A 1 -4.94 -10.85 -22.80
CA MET A 1 -3.59 -10.31 -22.49
C MET A 1 -3.63 -9.13 -21.52
N LYS A 2 -4.11 -7.93 -21.90
CA LYS A 2 -4.14 -6.73 -21.01
C LYS A 2 -4.88 -6.93 -19.67
N LYS A 3 -5.99 -7.67 -19.66
CA LYS A 3 -6.76 -7.96 -18.43
C LYS A 3 -6.01 -8.88 -17.45
N ILE A 4 -5.32 -9.90 -17.96
CA ILE A 4 -4.57 -10.87 -17.14
C ILE A 4 -3.40 -10.13 -16.46
N ILE A 5 -2.63 -9.35 -17.22
CA ILE A 5 -1.53 -8.54 -16.68
C ILE A 5 -2.03 -7.61 -15.56
N LYS A 6 -3.16 -6.95 -15.77
CA LYS A 6 -3.77 -6.07 -14.76
C LYS A 6 -4.09 -6.81 -13.47
N ILE A 7 -4.70 -8.00 -13.57
CA ILE A 7 -5.05 -8.83 -12.40
C ILE A 7 -3.78 -9.30 -11.70
N THR A 8 -2.78 -9.79 -12.44
CA THR A 8 -1.50 -10.23 -11.88
C THR A 8 -0.81 -9.09 -11.12
N LEU A 9 -0.80 -7.87 -11.66
CA LEU A 9 -0.21 -6.72 -10.96
C LEU A 9 -0.96 -6.37 -9.68
N ILE A 10 -2.29 -6.41 -9.66
CA ILE A 10 -3.08 -6.17 -8.44
C ILE A 10 -2.76 -7.24 -7.40
N VAL A 11 -2.73 -8.52 -7.80
CA VAL A 11 -2.46 -9.63 -6.89
C VAL A 11 -1.05 -9.54 -6.31
N LEU A 12 -0.03 -9.29 -7.14
CA LEU A 12 1.35 -9.11 -6.68
C LEU A 12 1.46 -7.93 -5.71
N PHE A 13 0.77 -6.82 -6.00
CA PHE A 13 0.77 -5.67 -5.12
C PHE A 13 0.08 -5.97 -3.78
N LEU A 14 -1.04 -6.71 -3.78
CA LEU A 14 -1.69 -7.15 -2.54
C LEU A 14 -0.82 -8.11 -1.72
N LEU A 15 -0.11 -9.04 -2.37
CA LEU A 15 0.84 -9.92 -1.71
C LEU A 15 1.97 -9.12 -1.05
N PHE A 16 2.51 -8.12 -1.75
CA PHE A 16 3.49 -7.20 -1.17
C PHE A 16 2.92 -6.48 0.06
N LEU A 17 1.70 -5.95 0.00
CA LEU A 17 1.08 -5.29 1.16
C LEU A 17 0.86 -6.25 2.34
N LEU A 18 0.46 -7.49 2.07
CA LEU A 18 0.30 -8.52 3.09
C LEU A 18 1.63 -8.91 3.75
N ASP A 19 2.70 -9.02 2.97
CA ASP A 19 4.05 -9.29 3.47
C ASP A 19 4.53 -8.19 4.42
N ASN A 20 4.30 -6.93 4.06
CA ASN A 20 4.59 -5.78 4.93
C ASN A 20 3.81 -5.84 6.25
N ILE A 21 2.49 -6.13 6.20
CA ILE A 21 1.68 -6.33 7.42
C ILE A 21 2.25 -7.46 8.27
N TRP A 22 2.54 -8.60 7.63
CA TRP A 22 3.05 -9.78 8.31
C TRP A 22 4.37 -9.48 9.03
N MET A 23 5.31 -8.82 8.36
CA MET A 23 6.57 -8.40 8.96
C MET A 23 6.34 -7.46 10.15
N MET A 24 5.49 -6.44 10.00
CA MET A 24 5.18 -5.51 11.10
C MET A 24 4.55 -6.23 12.32
N VAL A 25 3.70 -7.23 12.08
CA VAL A 25 3.11 -8.05 13.15
C VAL A 25 4.17 -8.90 13.85
N GLN A 26 5.12 -9.46 13.10
CA GLN A 26 6.20 -10.27 13.66
C GLN A 26 7.22 -9.45 14.45
N THR A 27 7.69 -8.32 13.89
CA THR A 27 8.72 -7.48 14.51
C THR A 27 8.15 -6.58 15.61
N LYS A 28 6.82 -6.40 15.63
CA LYS A 28 6.13 -5.41 16.47
C LYS A 28 6.66 -3.99 16.28
N GLN A 29 7.23 -3.72 15.11
CA GLN A 29 7.76 -2.44 14.71
C GLN A 29 7.07 -1.99 13.42
N GLY A 30 7.19 -0.71 13.09
CA GLY A 30 6.83 -0.23 11.76
C GLY A 30 7.74 -0.83 10.67
N LEU A 31 7.53 -0.40 9.44
CA LEU A 31 8.43 -0.71 8.35
C LEU A 31 9.83 -0.19 8.67
N ASP A 32 10.85 -1.00 8.35
CA ASP A 32 12.26 -0.65 8.48
C ASP A 32 12.68 0.35 7.39
N LEU A 33 12.06 1.53 7.45
CA LEU A 33 12.21 2.63 6.52
C LEU A 33 12.20 3.94 7.32
N PRO A 34 13.05 4.91 6.97
CA PRO A 34 12.98 6.25 7.54
C PRO A 34 11.56 6.85 7.44
N ILE A 35 11.10 7.50 8.52
CA ILE A 35 9.75 8.08 8.61
C ILE A 35 9.44 9.00 7.43
N TRP A 36 10.41 9.81 6.97
CA TRP A 36 10.21 10.69 5.82
C TRP A 36 9.89 9.93 4.53
N LEU A 37 10.49 8.74 4.31
CA LEU A 37 10.15 7.88 3.18
C LEU A 37 8.75 7.27 3.32
N GLN A 38 8.37 6.87 4.53
CA GLN A 38 7.02 6.38 4.80
C GLN A 38 5.96 7.45 4.49
N ILE A 39 6.22 8.71 4.83
CA ILE A 39 5.35 9.85 4.48
C ILE A 39 5.29 10.07 2.96
N VAL A 40 6.41 9.97 2.26
CA VAL A 40 6.43 10.06 0.79
C VAL A 40 5.60 8.93 0.17
N PHE A 41 5.72 7.69 0.64
CA PHE A 41 4.90 6.58 0.15
C PHE A 41 3.41 6.76 0.47
N LEU A 42 3.08 7.28 1.64
CA LEU A 42 1.71 7.62 2.01
C LEU A 42 1.09 8.61 1.00
N LEU A 43 1.82 9.68 0.64
CA LEU A 43 1.36 10.65 -0.37
C LEU A 43 1.18 10.00 -1.74
N VAL A 44 2.12 9.15 -2.16
CA VAL A 44 2.02 8.41 -3.42
C VAL A 44 0.78 7.52 -3.44
N TYR A 45 0.49 6.80 -2.35
CA TYR A 45 -0.71 5.97 -2.26
C TYR A 45 -2.00 6.80 -2.26
N ILE A 46 -2.03 7.95 -1.59
CA ILE A 46 -3.18 8.87 -1.63
C ILE A 46 -3.45 9.34 -3.07
N ILE A 47 -2.44 9.83 -3.77
CA ILE A 47 -2.57 10.30 -5.17
C ILE A 47 -3.01 9.14 -6.08
N SER A 48 -2.44 7.95 -5.87
CA SER A 48 -2.78 6.74 -6.63
C SER A 48 -4.23 6.28 -6.37
N ALA A 49 -4.71 6.38 -5.14
CA ALA A 49 -6.10 6.12 -4.79
C ALA A 49 -7.06 7.11 -5.48
N ILE A 50 -6.75 8.41 -5.44
CA ILE A 50 -7.59 9.44 -6.09
C ILE A 50 -7.67 9.21 -7.61
N THR A 51 -6.53 8.96 -8.25
CA THR A 51 -6.48 8.74 -9.70
C THR A 51 -7.23 7.47 -10.11
N THR A 52 -7.07 6.38 -9.37
CA THR A 52 -7.78 5.11 -9.65
C THR A 52 -9.26 5.16 -9.33
N TYR A 53 -9.68 5.93 -8.32
CA TYR A 53 -11.09 6.20 -8.05
C TYR A 53 -11.74 6.95 -9.22
N LYS A 54 -11.13 8.06 -9.67
CA LYS A 54 -11.62 8.83 -10.83
C LYS A 54 -11.68 7.99 -12.11
N GLY A 55 -10.71 7.11 -12.31
CA GLY A 55 -10.70 6.17 -13.43
C GLY A 55 -11.76 5.06 -13.35
N LYS A 56 -12.43 4.87 -12.20
CA LYS A 56 -13.29 3.71 -11.89
C LYS A 56 -12.54 2.37 -11.85
N TRP A 57 -11.25 2.39 -11.50
CA TRP A 57 -10.39 1.20 -11.35
C TRP A 57 -10.46 0.68 -9.91
N PHE A 58 -11.64 0.21 -9.50
CA PHE A 58 -11.94 -0.11 -8.09
C PHE A 58 -11.01 -1.14 -7.44
N GLY A 59 -10.50 -2.12 -8.20
CA GLY A 59 -9.53 -3.11 -7.67
C GLY A 59 -8.21 -2.48 -7.23
N PHE A 60 -7.68 -1.53 -8.01
CA PHE A 60 -6.48 -0.79 -7.63
C PHE A 60 -6.77 0.22 -6.52
N PHE A 61 -7.92 0.88 -6.59
CA PHE A 61 -8.36 1.81 -5.55
C PHE A 61 -8.37 1.15 -4.17
N ALA A 62 -9.00 -0.02 -4.06
CA ALA A 62 -9.03 -0.78 -2.80
C ALA A 62 -7.62 -1.15 -2.32
N SER A 63 -6.73 -1.59 -3.22
CA SER A 63 -5.35 -1.91 -2.84
C SER A 63 -4.56 -0.67 -2.38
N PHE A 64 -4.79 0.51 -2.97
CA PHE A 64 -4.14 1.73 -2.52
C PHE A 64 -4.68 2.22 -1.17
N LEU A 65 -5.98 2.07 -0.91
CA LEU A 65 -6.54 2.34 0.43
C LEU A 65 -5.90 1.45 1.51
N MET A 66 -5.66 0.16 1.21
CA MET A 66 -4.94 -0.74 2.11
C MET A 66 -3.50 -0.25 2.34
N GLY A 67 -2.80 0.16 1.28
CA GLY A 67 -1.46 0.76 1.38
C GLY A 67 -1.42 2.01 2.28
N ILE A 68 -2.42 2.89 2.16
CA ILE A 68 -2.57 4.06 3.05
C ILE A 68 -2.69 3.62 4.51
N GLY A 69 -3.56 2.64 4.78
CA GLY A 69 -3.75 2.10 6.13
C GLY A 69 -2.46 1.54 6.73
N ILE A 70 -1.72 0.73 5.95
CA ILE A 70 -0.43 0.15 6.37
C ILE A 70 0.58 1.25 6.68
N MET A 71 0.70 2.26 5.81
CA MET A 71 1.65 3.35 6.02
C MET A 71 1.30 4.17 7.28
N LEU A 72 0.02 4.45 7.52
CA LEU A 72 -0.41 5.14 8.74
C LEU A 72 -0.06 4.34 10.00
N VAL A 73 -0.38 3.04 10.02
CA VAL A 73 -0.04 2.15 11.15
C VAL A 73 1.47 2.09 11.34
N SER A 74 2.23 1.96 10.25
CA SER A 74 3.69 1.93 10.29
C SER A 74 4.28 3.20 10.89
N ILE A 75 3.81 4.37 10.46
CA ILE A 75 4.27 5.66 10.98
C ILE A 75 3.95 5.78 12.48
N ILE A 76 2.74 5.38 12.90
CA ILE A 76 2.33 5.44 14.31
C ILE A 76 3.20 4.54 15.19
N VAL A 77 3.54 3.33 14.72
CA VAL A 77 4.37 2.38 15.48
C VAL A 77 5.86 2.77 15.46
N SER A 78 6.30 3.54 14.45
CA SER A 78 7.70 4.00 14.32
C SER A 78 8.02 5.28 15.10
N LEU A 79 7.00 5.98 15.62
CA LEU A 79 7.13 7.18 16.46
C LEU A 79 7.28 6.79 17.93
#